data_AF-A0A2P8VNL8-F1
#
_entry.id   AF-A0A2P8VNL8-F1
#
_cell.length_a   1.000
_cell.length_b   1.000
_cell.length_c   1.000
_cell.angle_alpha   90.00
_cell.angle_beta   90.00
_cell.angle_gamma   90.00
#
_symmetry.space_group_name_H-M   'P 1'
#
loop_
_entity.id
_entity.type
_entity.pdbx_description
1 polymer ?
#
loop_
_entity_poly.entity_id
_entity_poly.type
_entity_poly.pdbx_seq_one_letter_code
_entity_poly.pdbx_strand_id
1 'polypeptide(L)'
;PRPLLVQTTERSPTATWPVAIRQAQKAADTDPIMLPRDCRIGYRLANVSTQPLHLLWISFDSRGECTALMTLPDGIDDDGAEVPPAATPLDPGQIFTFPANGAGWAMPGAAVWVEAHIIFSAQPLERCLAVLGSNPPALATGFRPVRQPLRLAQALLQDLNASAGATDYYALHHDRWATLSFRYDIA
;
A
#
# COMPACT_ATOMS: atom_id res chain seq x y z
N PRO A 1 0.77 -2.58 -20.23
CA PRO A 1 -0.24 -2.00 -19.31
C PRO A 1 -0.18 -0.47 -19.42
N ARG A 2 -1.33 0.21 -19.56
CA ARG A 2 -1.39 1.68 -19.61
C ARG A 2 -1.29 2.24 -18.18
N PRO A 3 -0.41 3.22 -17.89
CA PRO A 3 -0.40 3.90 -16.60
C PRO A 3 -1.65 4.74 -16.46
N LEU A 4 -2.37 4.58 -15.35
CA LEU A 4 -3.60 5.33 -15.06
C LEU A 4 -3.28 6.57 -14.23
N LEU A 5 -2.56 6.39 -13.13
CA LEU A 5 -2.16 7.44 -12.20
C LEU A 5 -0.75 7.16 -11.69
N VAL A 6 0.03 8.22 -11.50
CA VAL A 6 1.35 8.14 -10.89
C VAL A 6 1.46 9.21 -9.80
N GLN A 7 1.89 8.80 -8.63
CA GLN A 7 2.21 9.70 -7.53
C GLN A 7 3.65 9.48 -7.08
N THR A 8 4.29 10.57 -6.69
CA THR A 8 5.67 10.59 -6.21
C THR A 8 5.75 11.46 -4.97
N THR A 9 6.66 11.12 -4.05
CA THR A 9 6.95 11.95 -2.89
C THR A 9 8.30 12.62 -3.12
N GLU A 10 8.38 13.94 -2.98
CA GLU A 10 9.59 14.73 -3.25
C GLU A 10 10.59 14.71 -2.08
N ARG A 11 10.87 13.52 -1.51
CA ARG A 11 11.78 13.39 -0.36
C ARG A 11 13.26 13.54 -0.69
N SER A 12 13.61 13.44 -1.97
CA SER A 12 14.98 13.56 -2.40
C SER A 12 15.04 14.44 -3.65
N PRO A 13 15.57 15.68 -3.53
CA PRO A 13 15.69 16.59 -4.66
C PRO A 13 16.68 16.09 -5.72
N THR A 14 17.47 15.06 -5.39
CA THR A 14 18.45 14.41 -6.29
C THR A 14 18.00 13.02 -6.76
N ALA A 15 16.83 12.52 -6.33
CA ALA A 15 16.36 11.20 -6.73
C ALA A 15 16.05 11.15 -8.22
N THR A 16 16.73 10.25 -8.92
CA THR A 16 16.43 9.95 -10.32
C THR A 16 15.40 8.84 -10.36
N TRP A 17 14.17 9.17 -10.75
CA TRP A 17 13.10 8.19 -10.91
C TRP A 17 13.44 7.17 -12.02
N PRO A 18 13.11 5.87 -11.82
CA PRO A 18 13.28 4.86 -12.85
C PRO A 18 12.60 5.27 -14.17
N VAL A 19 13.19 4.89 -15.30
CA VAL A 19 12.68 5.27 -16.65
C VAL A 19 11.21 4.92 -16.80
N ALA A 20 10.79 3.73 -16.33
CA ALA A 20 9.41 3.29 -16.38
C ALA A 20 8.45 4.23 -15.61
N ILE A 21 8.86 4.77 -14.47
CA ILE A 21 8.06 5.72 -13.68
C ILE A 21 8.00 7.06 -14.40
N ARG A 22 9.12 7.56 -14.93
CA ARG A 22 9.15 8.82 -15.70
C ARG A 22 8.29 8.75 -16.97
N GLN A 23 8.32 7.62 -17.68
CA GLN A 23 7.43 7.40 -18.83
C GLN A 23 5.98 7.35 -18.39
N ALA A 24 5.68 6.70 -17.27
CA ALA A 24 4.34 6.64 -16.72
C ALA A 24 3.83 8.02 -16.29
N GLN A 25 4.65 8.87 -15.67
CA GLN A 25 4.28 10.25 -15.30
C GLN A 25 3.88 11.08 -16.53
N LYS A 26 4.57 10.91 -17.66
CA LYS A 26 4.25 11.61 -18.92
C LYS A 26 2.98 11.10 -19.59
N ALA A 27 2.59 9.85 -19.32
CA ALA A 27 1.47 9.18 -19.97
C ALA A 27 0.24 9.04 -19.05
N ALA A 28 0.36 9.42 -17.78
CA ALA A 28 -0.70 9.34 -16.79
C ALA A 28 -1.84 10.30 -17.15
N ASP A 29 -3.07 9.86 -16.88
CA ASP A 29 -4.25 10.68 -17.11
C ASP A 29 -4.44 11.69 -15.97
N THR A 30 -5.01 12.85 -16.28
CA THR A 30 -5.41 13.85 -15.28
C THR A 30 -6.91 13.81 -14.99
N ASP A 31 -7.67 13.10 -15.82
CA ASP A 31 -9.11 12.97 -15.65
C ASP A 31 -9.46 11.97 -14.54
N PRO A 32 -10.66 12.08 -13.94
CA PRO A 32 -11.17 11.06 -13.02
C PRO A 32 -11.09 9.66 -13.64
N ILE A 33 -10.50 8.73 -12.89
CA ILE A 33 -10.27 7.36 -13.37
C ILE A 33 -11.59 6.58 -13.25
N MET A 34 -12.20 6.26 -14.40
CA MET A 34 -13.36 5.39 -14.50
C MET A 34 -12.94 4.06 -15.13
N LEU A 35 -13.09 2.95 -14.40
CA LEU A 35 -12.67 1.61 -14.84
C LEU A 35 -13.87 0.70 -15.13
N PRO A 36 -13.87 -0.04 -16.25
CA PRO A 36 -14.82 -1.12 -16.48
C PRO A 36 -14.72 -2.22 -15.40
N ARG A 37 -15.85 -2.85 -15.07
CA ARG A 37 -15.93 -3.89 -14.02
C ARG A 37 -15.14 -5.17 -14.35
N ASP A 38 -14.93 -5.45 -15.63
CA ASP A 38 -14.15 -6.58 -16.14
C ASP A 38 -12.63 -6.31 -16.19
N CYS A 39 -12.20 -5.08 -15.89
CA CYS A 39 -10.79 -4.73 -15.84
C CYS A 39 -10.08 -5.31 -14.61
N ARG A 40 -8.75 -5.35 -14.71
CA ARG A 40 -7.87 -5.73 -13.62
C ARG A 40 -6.87 -4.63 -13.33
N ILE A 41 -6.62 -4.37 -12.04
CA ILE A 41 -5.73 -3.31 -11.60
C ILE A 41 -4.44 -3.87 -11.02
N GLY A 42 -3.33 -3.24 -11.36
CA GLY A 42 -2.03 -3.54 -10.79
C GLY A 42 -1.34 -2.26 -10.35
N TYR A 43 -0.41 -2.39 -9.41
CA TYR A 43 0.31 -1.27 -8.84
C TYR A 43 1.80 -1.53 -8.93
N ARG A 44 2.57 -0.47 -9.17
CA ARG A 44 4.02 -0.54 -9.20
C ARG A 44 4.59 0.50 -8.27
N LEU A 45 5.40 0.04 -7.33
CA LEU A 45 6.02 0.86 -6.28
C LEU A 45 7.52 0.85 -6.50
N ALA A 46 8.17 1.99 -6.25
CA ALA A 46 9.62 2.13 -6.35
C ALA A 46 10.15 2.90 -5.14
N ASN A 47 11.09 2.31 -4.41
CA ASN A 47 11.81 3.00 -3.35
C ASN A 47 13.06 3.65 -3.94
N VAL A 48 13.02 4.97 -4.14
CA VAL A 48 14.19 5.76 -4.61
C VAL A 48 14.94 6.44 -3.46
N SER A 49 14.58 6.14 -2.20
CA SER A 49 15.27 6.65 -1.03
C SER A 49 16.53 5.83 -0.74
N THR A 50 17.28 6.25 0.28
CA THR A 50 18.48 5.56 0.76
C THR A 50 18.18 4.59 1.92
N GLN A 51 16.92 4.45 2.33
CA GLN A 51 16.51 3.65 3.49
C GLN A 51 15.44 2.61 3.11
N PRO A 52 15.40 1.44 3.77
CA PRO A 52 14.31 0.49 3.62
C PRO A 52 12.97 1.13 4.07
N LEU A 53 11.89 0.81 3.37
CA LEU A 53 10.55 1.34 3.66
C LEU A 53 9.56 0.23 3.98
N HIS A 54 8.94 0.28 5.16
CA HIS A 54 7.84 -0.59 5.54
C HIS A 54 6.53 -0.09 4.94
N LEU A 55 5.73 -1.00 4.39
CA LEU A 55 4.48 -0.70 3.70
C LEU A 55 3.27 -1.09 4.56
N LEU A 56 2.28 -0.21 4.58
CA LEU A 56 0.90 -0.53 4.94
C LEU A 56 0.00 -0.02 3.82
N TRP A 57 -0.72 -0.93 3.19
CA TRP A 57 -1.80 -0.61 2.29
C TRP A 57 -3.12 -0.67 3.05
N ILE A 58 -3.94 0.37 2.95
CA ILE A 58 -5.33 0.36 3.41
C ILE A 58 -6.21 0.72 2.22
N SER A 59 -7.26 -0.06 1.96
CA SER A 59 -8.26 0.27 0.96
C SER A 59 -9.66 0.28 1.54
N PHE A 60 -10.47 1.18 0.99
CA PHE A 60 -11.89 1.33 1.23
C PHE A 60 -12.63 1.22 -0.09
N ASP A 61 -13.83 0.67 -0.06
CA ASP A 61 -14.72 0.71 -1.21
C ASP A 61 -16.08 1.32 -0.85
N SER A 62 -16.90 1.54 -1.87
CA SER A 62 -18.23 2.12 -1.75
C SER A 62 -19.22 1.31 -0.90
N ARG A 63 -18.89 0.09 -0.49
CA ARG A 63 -19.71 -0.77 0.38
C ARG A 63 -19.36 -0.57 1.85
N GLY A 64 -18.32 0.22 2.14
CA GLY A 64 -17.75 0.38 3.48
C GLY A 64 -16.79 -0.73 3.87
N GLU A 65 -16.39 -1.60 2.93
CA GLU A 65 -15.42 -2.66 3.20
C GLU A 65 -14.03 -2.04 3.33
N CYS A 66 -13.33 -2.38 4.43
CA CYS A 66 -11.96 -1.96 4.68
C CYS A 66 -11.05 -3.18 4.60
N THR A 67 -10.01 -3.12 3.77
CA THR A 67 -9.02 -4.18 3.68
C THR A 67 -7.61 -3.62 3.76
N ALA A 68 -6.67 -4.43 4.24
CA ALA A 68 -5.28 -4.01 4.38
C ALA A 68 -4.28 -5.08 3.96
N LEU A 69 -3.10 -4.64 3.52
CA LEU A 69 -1.97 -5.49 3.15
C LEU A 69 -0.69 -4.88 3.76
N MET A 70 0.10 -5.71 4.45
CA MET A 70 1.37 -5.28 5.08
C MET A 70 2.55 -6.17 4.73
N THR A 71 2.30 -7.38 4.26
CA THR A 71 3.34 -8.33 3.89
C THR A 71 3.53 -8.25 2.37
N LEU A 72 4.72 -7.86 1.93
CA LEU A 72 5.13 -8.09 0.55
C LEU A 72 5.16 -9.61 0.34
N PRO A 73 4.47 -10.15 -0.68
CA PRO A 73 4.48 -11.57 -0.90
C PRO A 73 5.86 -12.01 -1.39
N ASP A 74 6.68 -12.52 -0.47
CA ASP A 74 7.81 -13.39 -0.78
C ASP A 74 7.49 -14.80 -0.26
N GLY A 75 7.41 -15.75 -1.19
CA GLY A 75 7.43 -17.19 -0.95
C GLY A 75 6.20 -17.78 -0.26
N ILE A 76 5.31 -18.39 -1.04
CA ILE A 76 4.52 -19.52 -0.52
C ILE A 76 5.55 -20.58 -0.14
N ASP A 77 5.61 -20.99 1.13
CA ASP A 77 6.45 -22.12 1.55
C ASP A 77 5.93 -23.41 0.90
N ASP A 78 6.80 -24.37 0.58
CA ASP A 78 6.49 -25.57 -0.21
C ASP A 78 5.36 -26.44 0.38
N ASP A 79 5.04 -26.24 1.66
CA ASP A 79 3.99 -26.92 2.41
C ASP A 79 2.63 -26.18 2.43
N GLY A 80 2.49 -25.06 1.73
CA GLY A 80 1.25 -24.27 1.68
C GLY A 80 0.86 -23.62 3.02
N ALA A 81 1.76 -23.65 4.01
CA ALA A 81 1.60 -22.95 5.27
C ALA A 81 1.89 -21.45 5.08
N GLU A 82 0.96 -20.61 5.51
CA GLU A 82 1.12 -19.16 5.58
C GLU A 82 2.22 -18.85 6.60
N VAL A 83 3.48 -18.75 6.15
CA VAL A 83 4.51 -18.07 6.95
C VAL A 83 4.02 -16.63 7.06
N PRO A 84 3.76 -16.08 8.25
CA PRO A 84 3.65 -14.65 8.41
C PRO A 84 5.09 -14.15 8.58
N PRO A 85 5.81 -13.69 7.53
CA PRO A 85 7.12 -13.16 7.77
C PRO A 85 6.89 -11.74 8.30
N ALA A 86 7.78 -11.23 9.13
CA ALA A 86 7.83 -9.80 9.43
C ALA A 86 7.58 -9.00 8.14
N ALA A 87 6.82 -7.89 8.20
CA ALA A 87 6.54 -7.06 7.02
C ALA A 87 7.86 -6.70 6.32
N THR A 88 8.20 -7.42 5.24
CA THR A 88 9.48 -7.25 4.55
C THR A 88 9.53 -5.83 4.02
N PRO A 89 10.53 -5.03 4.41
CA PRO A 89 10.64 -3.68 3.89
C PRO A 89 10.97 -3.71 2.40
N LEU A 90 10.52 -2.68 1.70
CA LEU A 90 10.94 -2.39 0.33
C LEU A 90 12.34 -1.75 0.39
N ASP A 91 13.35 -2.47 -0.09
CA ASP A 91 14.75 -2.04 -0.03
C ASP A 91 15.04 -0.81 -0.91
N PRO A 92 16.09 -0.02 -0.61
CA PRO A 92 16.56 1.07 -1.47
C PRO A 92 16.80 0.60 -2.92
N GLY A 93 16.22 1.31 -3.88
CA GLY A 93 16.30 0.99 -5.31
C GLY A 93 15.37 -0.12 -5.78
N GLN A 94 14.66 -0.80 -4.87
CA GLN A 94 13.75 -1.89 -5.23
C GLN A 94 12.49 -1.36 -5.93
N ILE A 95 12.05 -2.12 -6.94
CA ILE A 95 10.78 -1.91 -7.64
C ILE A 95 9.91 -3.15 -7.43
N PHE A 96 8.71 -2.96 -6.90
CA PHE A 96 7.76 -4.04 -6.65
C PHE A 96 6.50 -3.86 -7.49
N THR A 97 5.92 -4.97 -7.98
CA THR A 97 4.65 -4.95 -8.73
C THR A 97 3.62 -5.83 -8.04
N PHE A 98 2.42 -5.29 -7.88
CA PHE A 98 1.26 -5.98 -7.33
C PHE A 98 0.20 -6.23 -8.40
N PRO A 99 -0.42 -7.41 -8.41
CA PRO A 99 0.07 -8.65 -7.79
C PRO A 99 1.43 -9.08 -8.38
N ALA A 100 2.18 -9.91 -7.64
CA ALA A 100 3.53 -10.36 -8.03
C ALA A 100 3.56 -11.10 -9.39
N ASN A 101 2.48 -11.80 -9.74
CA ASN A 101 2.34 -12.47 -11.04
C ASN A 101 2.07 -11.51 -12.22
N GLY A 102 1.92 -10.20 -11.97
CA GLY A 102 1.64 -9.18 -12.98
C GLY A 102 0.24 -9.23 -13.59
N ALA A 103 -0.62 -10.16 -13.17
CA ALA A 103 -1.92 -10.41 -13.79
C ALA A 103 -3.01 -9.39 -13.40
N GLY A 104 -2.73 -8.49 -12.44
CA GLY A 104 -3.72 -7.57 -11.87
C GLY A 104 -4.74 -8.25 -10.96
N TRP A 105 -5.32 -7.48 -10.04
CA TRP A 105 -6.47 -7.88 -9.22
C TRP A 105 -7.78 -7.52 -9.92
N ALA A 106 -8.78 -8.38 -9.80
CA ALA A 106 -10.13 -8.09 -10.28
C ALA A 106 -10.76 -6.94 -9.48
N MET A 107 -11.68 -6.21 -10.11
CA MET A 107 -12.46 -5.18 -9.43
C MET A 107 -13.33 -5.78 -8.30
N PRO A 108 -13.53 -5.09 -7.17
CA PRO A 108 -14.42 -5.55 -6.12
C PRO A 108 -15.87 -5.62 -6.63
N GLY A 109 -16.48 -6.79 -6.48
CA GLY A 109 -17.66 -7.19 -7.27
C GLY A 109 -18.83 -6.20 -7.29
N ALA A 110 -19.26 -5.66 -6.14
CA ALA A 110 -20.39 -4.73 -6.04
C ALA A 110 -19.99 -3.29 -5.70
N ALA A 111 -18.69 -2.98 -5.73
CA ALA A 111 -18.23 -1.61 -5.51
C ALA A 111 -18.48 -0.72 -6.73
N VAL A 112 -18.71 0.56 -6.49
CA VAL A 112 -18.80 1.63 -7.50
C VAL A 112 -17.62 2.59 -7.43
N TRP A 113 -16.84 2.56 -6.36
CA TRP A 113 -15.56 3.24 -6.24
C TRP A 113 -14.65 2.51 -5.26
N VAL A 114 -13.35 2.70 -5.42
CA VAL A 114 -12.31 2.22 -4.50
C VAL A 114 -11.32 3.35 -4.23
N GLU A 115 -10.91 3.46 -2.98
CA GLU A 115 -9.86 4.36 -2.53
C GLU A 115 -8.80 3.56 -1.79
N ALA A 116 -7.55 3.70 -2.20
CA ALA A 116 -6.40 3.00 -1.65
C ALA A 116 -5.37 4.00 -1.15
N HIS A 117 -4.95 3.85 0.09
CA HIS A 117 -3.84 4.57 0.68
C HIS A 117 -2.68 3.61 0.91
N ILE A 118 -1.54 3.92 0.32
CA ILE A 118 -0.29 3.18 0.50
C ILE A 118 0.61 4.04 1.36
N ILE A 119 0.78 3.64 2.61
CA ILE A 119 1.61 4.30 3.58
C ILE A 119 2.98 3.62 3.59
N PHE A 120 4.02 4.43 3.51
CA PHE A 120 5.41 4.01 3.67
C PHE A 120 5.99 4.62 4.94
N SER A 121 6.76 3.84 5.69
CA SER A 121 7.44 4.28 6.91
C SER A 121 8.89 3.81 6.91
N ALA A 122 9.81 4.67 7.35
CA ALA A 122 11.21 4.32 7.62
C ALA A 122 11.37 3.50 8.91
N GLN A 123 10.28 3.29 9.67
CA GLN A 123 10.24 2.47 10.87
C GLN A 123 9.22 1.34 10.72
N PRO A 124 9.45 0.18 11.37
CA PRO A 124 8.49 -0.93 11.38
C PRO A 124 7.10 -0.52 11.89
N LEU A 125 6.05 -1.08 11.30
CA LEU A 125 4.66 -0.85 11.67
C LEU A 125 4.13 -1.99 12.56
N GLU A 126 4.80 -2.27 13.68
CA GLU A 126 4.55 -3.46 14.50
C GLU A 126 3.15 -3.49 15.11
N ARG A 127 2.61 -2.34 15.53
CA ARG A 127 1.26 -2.30 16.11
C ARG A 127 0.21 -2.54 15.04
N CYS A 128 0.41 -2.01 13.83
CA CYS A 128 -0.45 -2.32 12.70
C CYS A 128 -0.44 -3.82 12.39
N LEU A 129 0.75 -4.44 12.37
CA LEU A 129 0.91 -5.87 12.16
C LEU A 129 0.15 -6.67 13.23
N ALA A 130 0.24 -6.28 14.49
CA ALA A 130 -0.49 -6.91 15.58
C ALA A 130 -2.02 -6.80 15.44
N VAL A 131 -2.52 -5.69 14.90
CA VAL A 131 -3.97 -5.52 14.61
C VAL A 131 -4.42 -6.40 13.45
N LEU A 132 -3.58 -6.59 12.42
CA LEU A 132 -3.92 -7.37 11.22
C LEU A 132 -3.68 -8.87 11.36
N GLY A 133 -2.66 -9.28 12.13
CA GLY A 133 -2.12 -10.64 12.15
C GLY A 133 -3.08 -11.74 12.58
N SER A 134 -4.24 -11.39 13.14
CA SER A 134 -5.27 -12.37 13.53
C SER A 134 -6.28 -12.71 12.43
N ASN A 135 -6.32 -11.97 11.31
CA ASN A 135 -7.30 -12.19 10.24
C ASN A 135 -6.65 -12.87 9.04
N PRO A 136 -7.19 -13.98 8.53
CA PRO A 136 -6.64 -14.63 7.34
C PRO A 136 -6.75 -13.72 6.11
N PRO A 137 -5.75 -13.71 5.22
CA PRO A 137 -5.80 -12.93 3.99
C PRO A 137 -6.71 -13.60 2.96
N ALA A 138 -7.29 -12.81 2.06
CA ALA A 138 -8.00 -13.31 0.91
C ALA A 138 -7.01 -13.98 -0.07
N LEU A 139 -7.21 -15.25 -0.40
CA LEU A 139 -6.32 -16.02 -1.29
C LEU A 139 -6.07 -15.33 -2.64
N ALA A 140 -7.07 -14.63 -3.17
CA ALA A 140 -6.99 -13.98 -4.48
C ALA A 140 -6.13 -12.71 -4.51
N THR A 141 -5.99 -12.02 -3.37
CA THR A 141 -5.38 -10.67 -3.34
C THR A 141 -4.29 -10.50 -2.27
N GLY A 142 -4.25 -11.38 -1.27
CA GLY A 142 -3.40 -11.24 -0.08
C GLY A 142 -3.93 -10.23 0.96
N PHE A 143 -5.01 -9.50 0.65
CA PHE A 143 -5.56 -8.51 1.56
C PHE A 143 -6.30 -9.16 2.72
N ARG A 144 -6.10 -8.61 3.92
CA ARG A 144 -6.83 -9.00 5.13
C ARG A 144 -8.03 -8.07 5.33
N PRO A 145 -9.23 -8.59 5.65
CA PRO A 145 -10.35 -7.75 6.04
C PRO A 145 -10.06 -7.05 7.38
N VAL A 146 -10.37 -5.76 7.48
CA VAL A 146 -10.14 -4.94 8.68
C VAL A 146 -11.45 -4.75 9.43
N ARG A 147 -11.70 -5.60 10.42
CA ARG A 147 -12.93 -5.56 11.24
C ARG A 147 -13.03 -4.33 12.15
N GLN A 148 -11.89 -3.74 12.51
CA GLN A 148 -11.82 -2.57 13.40
C GLN A 148 -10.94 -1.46 12.79
N PRO A 149 -11.44 -0.72 11.77
CA PRO A 149 -10.64 0.30 11.08
C PRO A 149 -10.09 1.38 12.01
N LEU A 150 -10.86 1.78 13.03
CA LEU A 150 -10.41 2.73 14.05
C LEU A 150 -9.16 2.23 14.80
N ARG A 151 -9.14 0.95 15.15
CA ARG A 151 -8.00 0.34 15.87
C ARG A 151 -6.76 0.29 15.01
N LEU A 152 -6.92 0.00 13.71
CA LEU A 152 -5.82 0.05 12.75
C LEU A 152 -5.30 1.49 12.58
N ALA A 153 -6.19 2.48 12.47
CA ALA A 153 -5.80 3.89 12.37
C ALA A 153 -5.04 4.37 13.62
N GLN A 154 -5.51 4.00 14.82
CA GLN A 154 -4.82 4.31 16.08
C GLN A 154 -3.45 3.64 16.15
N ALA A 155 -3.34 2.37 15.74
CA ALA A 155 -2.07 1.65 15.69
C ALA A 155 -1.09 2.32 14.70
N LEU A 156 -1.58 2.76 13.54
CA LEU A 156 -0.78 3.49 12.56
C LEU A 156 -0.25 4.80 13.13
N LEU A 157 -1.11 5.61 13.75
CA LEU A 157 -0.68 6.86 14.36
C LEU A 157 0.35 6.63 15.48
N GLN A 158 0.22 5.55 16.25
CA GLN A 158 1.20 5.17 17.27
C GLN A 158 2.53 4.69 16.68
N ASP A 159 2.51 3.93 15.59
CA ASP A 159 3.72 3.49 14.90
C ASP A 159 4.46 4.65 14.22
N LEU A 160 3.73 5.62 13.67
CA LEU A 160 4.29 6.83 13.05
C LEU A 160 4.75 7.89 14.07
N ASN A 161 4.39 7.73 15.35
CA ASN A 161 4.67 8.72 16.38
C ASN A 161 6.18 8.80 16.67
N ALA A 162 6.79 9.96 16.43
CA ALA A 162 8.20 10.19 16.72
C ALA A 162 8.48 10.54 18.19
N SER A 163 7.46 10.95 18.96
CA SER A 163 7.61 11.28 20.37
C SER A 163 7.42 10.03 21.23
N ALA A 164 8.52 9.37 21.59
CA ALA A 164 8.49 8.24 22.51
C ALA A 164 7.88 8.67 23.86
N GLY A 165 6.72 8.09 24.22
CA GLY A 165 6.12 8.26 25.54
C GLY A 165 5.11 9.42 25.71
N ALA A 166 4.84 10.21 24.67
CA ALA A 166 3.75 11.19 24.72
C ALA A 166 2.39 10.50 24.51
N THR A 167 1.44 10.69 25.43
CA THR A 167 0.10 10.09 25.37
C THR A 167 -0.96 11.03 24.78
N ASP A 168 -0.70 12.33 24.79
CA ASP A 168 -1.73 13.34 24.55
C ASP A 168 -1.64 13.95 23.14
N TYR A 169 -0.59 13.65 22.39
CA TYR A 169 -0.39 14.13 21.02
C TYR A 169 0.42 13.13 20.18
N TYR A 170 0.35 13.31 18.86
CA TYR A 170 1.16 12.59 17.88
C TYR A 170 2.17 13.54 17.23
N ALA A 171 3.46 13.24 17.32
CA ALA A 171 4.52 13.94 16.60
C ALA A 171 4.81 13.22 15.29
N LEU A 172 4.14 13.63 14.21
CA LEU A 172 4.33 13.04 12.88
C LEU A 172 5.47 13.74 12.14
N HIS A 173 6.61 13.07 12.00
CA HIS A 173 7.77 13.64 11.30
C HIS A 173 7.68 13.37 9.80
N HIS A 174 7.55 14.43 8.98
CA HIS A 174 7.35 14.31 7.54
C HIS A 174 8.45 13.49 6.85
N ASP A 175 9.72 13.56 7.28
CA ASP A 175 10.81 12.77 6.70
C ASP A 175 10.73 11.25 6.95
N ARG A 176 9.92 10.80 7.90
CA ARG A 176 9.90 9.38 8.32
C ARG A 176 8.81 8.54 7.66
N TRP A 177 7.78 9.16 7.10
CA TRP A 177 6.68 8.42 6.50
C TRP A 177 5.96 9.22 5.42
N ALA A 178 5.41 8.54 4.42
CA ALA A 178 4.69 9.13 3.29
C ALA A 178 3.41 8.34 2.98
N THR A 179 2.48 8.98 2.26
CA THR A 179 1.28 8.30 1.75
C THR A 179 1.08 8.60 0.27
N LEU A 180 0.77 7.56 -0.50
CA LEU A 180 0.26 7.65 -1.86
C LEU A 180 -1.22 7.27 -1.83
N SER A 181 -2.09 8.06 -2.45
CA SER A 181 -3.54 7.85 -2.42
C SER A 181 -4.09 7.69 -3.84
N PHE A 182 -4.75 6.58 -4.12
CA PHE A 182 -5.30 6.24 -5.42
C PHE A 182 -6.80 6.07 -5.28
N ARG A 183 -7.58 6.85 -6.02
CA ARG A 183 -9.04 6.74 -6.08
C ARG A 183 -9.46 6.51 -7.52
N TYR A 184 -10.39 5.58 -7.72
CA TYR A 184 -11.02 5.33 -9.02
C TYR A 184 -12.48 4.91 -8.83
N ASP A 185 -13.30 5.27 -9.82
CA ASP A 185 -14.69 4.85 -9.93
C ASP A 185 -14.79 3.60 -10.82
N ILE A 186 -15.83 2.81 -10.61
CA ILE A 186 -16.11 1.56 -11.32
C ILE A 186 -17.45 1.72 -12.04
N ALA A 187 -17.42 1.51 -13.35
CA ALA A 187 -18.60 1.56 -14.22
C ALA A 187 -19.56 0.37 -14.03
#